data_AF-A0A931UDR6-F1
#
_entry.id   AF-A0A931UDR6-F1
#
_cell.length_a   1.000
_cell.length_b   1.000
_cell.length_c   1.000
_cell.angle_alpha   90.00
_cell.angle_beta   90.00
_cell.angle_gamma   90.00
#
_symmetry.space_group_name_H-M   'P 1'
#
loop_
_entity.id
_entity.type
_entity.pdbx_description
1 polymer ?
#
loop_
_entity_poly.entity_id
_entity_poly.type
_entity_poly.pdbx_seq_one_letter_code
_entity_poly.pdbx_strand_id
1 'polypeptide(L)' 'MKGQKQILGEEGERIAEGYLAKKGYRIVERNYRCPVGEVDLIFLDRRV' A
#
# COMPACT_ATOMS: atom_id res chain seq x y z
N MET A 1 -10.94 4.91 18.89
CA MET A 1 -11.20 5.79 17.73
C MET A 1 -9.89 6.00 17.00
N LYS A 2 -9.84 5.84 15.68
CA LYS A 2 -8.63 6.16 14.91
C LYS A 2 -8.40 7.68 14.91
N GLY A 3 -7.15 8.10 14.99
CA GLY A 3 -6.81 9.52 14.92
C GLY A 3 -6.96 10.06 13.50
N GLN A 4 -7.14 11.39 13.36
CA GLN A 4 -7.24 12.03 12.03
C GLN A 4 -6.06 11.69 11.11
N LYS A 5 -4.84 11.59 11.67
CA LYS A 5 -3.63 11.19 10.92
C LYS A 5 -3.71 9.75 10.40
N GLN A 6 -4.26 8.82 11.18
CA GLN A 6 -4.42 7.42 10.76
C GLN A 6 -5.45 7.30 9.65
N ILE A 7 -6.56 8.03 9.76
CA ILE A 7 -7.61 8.06 8.71
C ILE A 7 -7.04 8.62 7.41
N LEU A 8 -6.25 9.70 7.49
CA LEU A 8 -5.60 10.28 6.31
C LEU A 8 -4.59 9.33 5.67
N GLY A 9 -3.79 8.62 6.49
CA GLY A 9 -2.85 7.61 6.01
C GLY A 9 -3.55 6.48 5.26
N GLU A 10 -4.60 5.92 5.86
CA GLU A 10 -5.40 4.83 5.26
C GLU A 10 -6.05 5.23 3.93
N GLU A 11 -6.52 6.48 3.82
CA GLU A 11 -7.07 6.98 2.57
C GLU A 11 -5.98 7.13 1.50
N GLY A 12 -4.79 7.62 1.87
CA GLY A 12 -3.64 7.71 0.98
C GLY A 12 -3.22 6.34 0.44
N GLU A 13 -3.13 5.34 1.32
CA GLU A 13 -2.83 3.94 0.95
C GLU A 13 -3.89 3.38 -0.01
N ARG A 14 -5.17 3.63 0.27
CA ARG A 14 -6.29 3.20 -0.58
C ARG A 14 -6.21 3.80 -2.00
N ILE A 15 -5.92 5.10 -2.08
CA ILE A 15 -5.75 5.81 -3.36
C ILE A 15 -4.55 5.22 -4.12
N ALA A 16 -3.41 5.02 -3.44
CA ALA A 16 -2.21 4.46 -4.04
C ALA A 16 -2.43 3.04 -4.57
N GLU A 17 -3.10 2.19 -3.78
CA GLU A 17 -3.45 0.84 -4.19
C GLU A 17 -4.33 0.84 -5.45
N GLY A 18 -5.39 1.65 -5.46
CA GLY A 18 -6.29 1.76 -6.60
C GLY A 18 -5.60 2.27 -7.86
N TYR A 19 -4.67 3.22 -7.72
CA TYR A 19 -3.87 3.74 -8.83
C TYR A 19 -2.95 2.66 -9.44
N LEU A 20 -2.24 1.92 -8.59
CA LEU A 20 -1.31 0.87 -9.04
C LEU A 20 -2.05 -0.33 -9.64
N ALA A 21 -3.18 -0.74 -9.05
CA ALA A 21 -4.03 -1.77 -9.62
C ALA A 21 -4.53 -1.39 -11.03
N LYS A 22 -4.99 -0.15 -11.24
CA LYS A 22 -5.40 0.36 -12.57
C LYS A 22 -4.26 0.37 -13.59
N LYS A 23 -3.01 0.53 -13.14
CA LYS A 23 -1.82 0.42 -13.99
C LYS A 23 -1.42 -1.01 -14.34
N GLY A 24 -2.09 -2.02 -13.77
CA GLY A 24 -1.85 -3.43 -14.03
C GLY A 24 -0.84 -4.10 -13.08
N TYR A 25 -0.39 -3.39 -12.04
CA TYR A 25 0.42 -3.98 -10.98
C TYR A 25 -0.43 -4.95 -10.15
N ARG A 26 0.17 -6.07 -9.73
CA ARG A 26 -0.48 -7.03 -8.84
C ARG A 26 -0.06 -6.75 -7.40
N ILE A 27 -1.02 -6.63 -6.49
CA ILE A 27 -0.72 -6.53 -5.06
C ILE A 27 -0.11 -7.85 -4.55
N VAL A 28 0.96 -7.72 -3.77
CA VAL A 28 1.65 -8.84 -3.13
C VAL A 28 1.34 -8.86 -1.64
N GLU A 29 1.50 -7.72 -0.96
CA GLU A 29 1.32 -7.61 0.49
C GLU A 29 0.91 -6.18 0.88
N ARG A 30 0.20 -6.05 2.01
CA ARG A 30 -0.15 -4.75 2.63
C ARG A 30 0.40 -4.72 4.06
N ASN A 31 0.76 -3.53 4.54
CA ASN A 31 1.24 -3.31 5.91
C ASN A 31 2.40 -4.25 6.29
N TYR A 32 3.34 -4.43 5.36
CA TYR A 32 4.48 -5.32 5.58
C TYR A 32 5.38 -4.75 6.67
N ARG A 33 5.74 -5.59 7.64
CA ARG A 33 6.61 -5.23 8.76
C ARG A 33 7.69 -6.29 8.92
N CYS A 34 8.91 -5.85 9.17
CA CYS A 34 10.05 -6.69 9.45
C CYS A 34 10.93 -6.05 10.55
N PRO A 35 11.91 -6.77 11.12
CA PRO A 35 12.73 -6.23 12.22
C PRO A 35 13.46 -4.92 11.90
N VAL A 36 13.70 -4.62 10.61
CA VAL A 36 14.41 -3.43 10.16
C VAL A 36 13.52 -2.28 9.71
N GLY A 37 12.19 -2.47 9.65
CA GLY A 37 11.26 -1.43 9.20
C GLY A 37 9.95 -1.94 8.64
N GLU A 38 9.22 -1.04 8.00
CA GLU A 38 7.89 -1.27 7.46
C GLU A 38 7.74 -0.70 6.04
N VAL A 39 6.82 -1.28 5.27
CA VAL A 39 6.42 -0.85 3.93
C VAL A 39 4.89 -1.00 3.83
N ASP A 40 4.21 0.08 3.45
CA ASP A 40 2.74 0.09 3.43
C ASP A 40 2.16 -0.84 2.36
N LEU A 41 2.73 -0.84 1.15
CA LEU A 41 2.22 -1.62 0.01
C LEU A 41 3.36 -2.22 -0.82
N ILE A 42 3.25 -3.51 -1.13
CA ILE A 42 4.18 -4.22 -2.02
C ILE A 42 3.43 -4.66 -3.28
N PHE A 43 3.95 -4.29 -4.44
CA PHE A 43 3.38 -4.61 -5.75
C PHE A 43 4.39 -5.30 -6.67
N LEU A 44 3.87 -6.20 -7.50
CA LEU A 44 4.62 -6.85 -8.56
C LEU A 44 4.23 -6.23 -9.90
N ASP A 45 5.23 -5.75 -10.64
CA ASP A 45 5.08 -5.40 -12.06
C ASP A 45 5.01 -6.69 -12.88
N ARG A 46 4.08 -6.76 -13.84
CA ARG A 46 3.94 -7.92 -14.74
C ARG A 46 4.80 -7.80 -16.00
N ARG A 47 5.56 -6.73 -16.15
CA ARG A 47 6.39 -6.44 -17.33
C ARG A 47 7.85 -6.93 -17.22
N VAL A 48 8.18 -7.65 -16.15
CA VAL A 48 9.49 -8.29 -15.98
C VAL A 48 9.53 -9.67 -16.60
#